data_AF-A0A839PNL6-F1
#
_entry.id   AF-A0A839PNL6-F1
#
_cell.length_a   1.000
_cell.length_b   1.000
_cell.length_c   1.000
_cell.angle_alpha   90.00
_cell.angle_beta   90.00
_cell.angle_gamma   90.00
#
_symmetry.space_group_name_H-M   'P 1'
#
loop_
_entity.id
_entity.type
_entity.pdbx_description
1 polymer ?
#
loop_
_entity_poly.entity_id
_entity_poly.type
_entity_poly.pdbx_seq_one_letter_code
_entity_poly.pdbx_strand_id
1 'polypeptide(L)'
;MSLNTNNSSVEHPLPLEGEDERKINIAHYTVLLLIVSVIGLISNWVATGTDPLSALPGMAILYVVSIAGLCLARFVPFYLPSIAWISLLAILITIPGIPGADWVVAKVEALNFLALATPALAYGGLALTKGEFDIARKSGWKIVIVAICVMLGTYLGSAIVAEIALRISG
;
A
#
# COMPACT_ATOMS: atom_id res chain seq x y z
N MET A 1 26.97 11.99 50.36
CA MET A 1 26.23 10.84 49.80
C MET A 1 24.77 11.23 49.66
N SER A 2 24.40 11.77 48.51
CA SER A 2 23.00 11.96 48.11
C SER A 2 22.93 11.59 46.63
N LEU A 3 22.30 10.45 46.38
CA LEU A 3 22.08 9.88 45.07
C LEU A 3 21.28 10.88 44.21
N ASN A 4 21.88 11.27 43.09
CA ASN A 4 21.21 12.01 42.04
C ASN A 4 20.25 11.07 41.30
N THR A 5 18.99 11.04 41.71
CA THR A 5 17.89 10.33 41.05
C THR A 5 17.38 11.10 39.83
N ASN A 6 18.25 11.37 38.86
CA ASN A 6 17.83 11.82 37.54
C ASN A 6 17.69 10.61 36.61
N ASN A 7 16.73 9.74 36.94
CA ASN A 7 16.18 8.76 36.01
C ASN A 7 14.87 9.32 35.44
N SER A 8 14.97 10.46 34.75
CA SER A 8 13.98 10.78 33.73
C SER A 8 14.27 9.86 32.56
N SER A 9 13.40 8.86 32.40
CA SER A 9 13.17 8.12 31.18
C SER A 9 13.64 8.90 29.97
N VAL A 10 14.61 8.34 29.23
CA VAL A 10 14.90 8.73 27.86
C VAL A 10 13.64 8.39 27.05
N GLU A 11 12.61 9.22 27.18
CA GLU A 11 11.55 9.35 26.21
C GLU A 11 12.25 9.88 24.98
N HIS A 12 12.73 8.97 24.15
CA HIS A 12 13.02 9.28 22.77
C HIS A 12 11.72 9.86 22.22
N PRO A 13 11.62 11.16 21.90
CA PRO A 13 10.45 11.67 21.24
C PRO A 13 10.32 10.87 19.96
N LEU A 14 9.18 10.18 19.82
CA LEU A 14 8.84 9.50 18.57
C LEU A 14 8.93 10.57 17.49
N PRO A 15 9.66 10.36 16.39
CA PRO A 15 9.66 11.32 15.29
C PRO A 15 8.21 11.50 14.83
N LEU A 16 7.58 12.60 15.24
CA LEU A 16 6.24 12.99 14.79
C LEU A 16 6.33 13.74 13.46
N GLU A 17 7.27 13.32 12.62
CA GLU A 17 7.38 13.81 11.26
C GLU A 17 6.54 12.88 10.39
N GLY A 18 5.22 13.02 10.52
CA GLY A 18 4.34 12.61 9.43
C GLY A 18 4.72 13.47 8.24
N GLU A 19 5.18 12.87 7.15
CA GLU A 19 5.39 13.60 5.91
C GLU A 19 4.10 14.36 5.61
N ASP A 20 4.17 15.69 5.62
CA ASP A 20 3.03 16.54 5.30
C ASP A 20 2.67 16.27 3.84
N GLU A 21 1.66 15.41 3.62
CA GLU A 21 1.16 15.01 2.30
C GLU A 21 0.75 16.23 1.45
N ARG A 22 0.67 17.44 2.03
CA ARG A 22 0.43 18.67 1.26
C ARG A 22 1.66 19.23 0.55
N LYS A 23 2.87 18.76 0.89
CA LYS A 23 4.11 19.08 0.15
C LYS A 23 4.51 17.93 -0.79
N ILE A 24 3.55 17.38 -1.53
CA ILE A 24 3.87 16.42 -2.61
C ILE A 24 4.71 17.12 -3.67
N ASN A 25 6.01 16.87 -3.68
CA ASN A 25 6.87 17.17 -4.82
C ASN A 25 6.57 16.17 -5.93
N ILE A 26 5.57 16.48 -6.77
CA ILE A 26 5.06 15.58 -7.83
C ILE A 26 6.22 14.99 -8.63
N ALA A 27 7.22 15.79 -8.99
CA ALA A 27 8.40 15.33 -9.71
C ALA A 27 9.18 14.22 -8.98
N HIS A 28 9.35 14.32 -7.66
CA HIS A 28 10.04 13.29 -6.87
C HIS A 28 9.22 11.99 -6.80
N TYR A 29 7.93 12.09 -6.50
CA TYR A 29 7.05 10.92 -6.42
C TYR A 29 6.82 10.26 -7.78
N THR A 30 6.79 11.03 -8.89
CA THR A 30 6.75 10.48 -10.25
C THR A 30 7.98 9.61 -10.53
N VAL A 31 9.18 10.06 -10.15
CA VAL A 31 10.41 9.27 -10.29
C VAL A 31 10.35 8.03 -9.38
N LEU A 32 9.88 8.16 -8.15
CA LEU A 32 9.76 7.05 -7.22
C LEU A 32 8.76 5.99 -7.72
N LEU A 33 7.60 6.42 -8.24
CA LEU A 33 6.61 5.55 -8.86
C LEU A 33 7.20 4.83 -10.07
N LEU A 34 8.02 5.50 -10.88
CA LEU A 34 8.66 4.88 -12.04
C LEU A 34 9.61 3.77 -11.60
N ILE A 35 10.42 4.02 -10.58
CA ILE A 35 11.32 3.01 -10.00
C ILE A 35 10.51 1.82 -9.48
N VAL A 36 9.44 2.07 -8.73
CA VAL A 36 8.57 1.02 -8.21
C VAL A 36 7.87 0.24 -9.33
N SER A 37 7.45 0.89 -10.42
CA SER A 37 6.88 0.23 -11.60
C SER A 37 7.88 -0.71 -12.28
N VAL A 38 9.16 -0.31 -12.38
CA VAL A 38 10.22 -1.18 -12.93
C VAL A 38 10.47 -2.38 -12.02
N ILE A 39 10.60 -2.15 -10.71
CA ILE A 39 10.74 -3.23 -9.71
C ILE A 39 9.52 -4.16 -9.74
N GLY A 40 8.33 -3.60 -9.91
CA GLY A 40 7.08 -4.33 -10.04
C GLY A 40 7.05 -5.24 -11.28
N LEU A 41 7.52 -4.77 -12.43
CA LEU A 41 7.64 -5.60 -13.64
C LEU A 41 8.60 -6.77 -13.44
N ILE A 42 9.76 -6.53 -12.83
CA ILE A 42 10.73 -7.58 -12.50
C ILE A 42 10.11 -8.57 -11.51
N SER A 43 9.39 -8.06 -10.50
CA SER A 43 8.72 -8.90 -9.50
C SER A 43 7.62 -9.76 -10.12
N ASN A 44 6.84 -9.21 -11.07
CA ASN A 44 5.83 -9.95 -11.81
C ASN A 44 6.46 -11.07 -12.65
N TRP A 45 7.56 -10.79 -13.33
CA TRP A 45 8.29 -11.78 -14.13
C TRP A 45 8.86 -12.91 -13.27
N VAL A 46 9.50 -12.58 -12.14
CA VAL A 46 10.05 -13.58 -11.21
C VAL A 46 8.94 -14.44 -10.58
N ALA A 47 7.78 -13.86 -10.27
CA ALA A 47 6.70 -14.58 -9.60
C ALA A 47 5.85 -15.44 -10.55
N THR A 48 5.60 -14.99 -11.78
CA THR A 48 4.65 -15.66 -12.70
C THR A 48 5.29 -16.23 -13.96
N GLY A 49 6.53 -15.83 -14.29
CA GLY A 49 7.19 -16.17 -15.55
C GLY A 49 6.66 -15.41 -16.78
N THR A 50 5.71 -14.47 -16.59
CA THR A 50 5.12 -13.68 -17.69
C THR A 50 6.14 -12.70 -18.26
N ASP A 51 6.29 -12.68 -19.59
CA ASP A 51 7.24 -11.79 -20.27
C ASP A 51 7.06 -10.32 -19.85
N PRO A 52 8.12 -9.62 -19.41
CA PRO A 52 8.02 -8.22 -18.97
C PRO A 52 7.45 -7.29 -20.05
N LEU A 53 7.69 -7.60 -21.33
CA LEU A 53 7.21 -6.83 -22.48
C LEU A 53 5.69 -6.93 -22.67
N SER A 54 5.07 -8.07 -22.33
CA SER A 54 3.62 -8.24 -22.43
C SER A 54 2.89 -7.61 -21.25
N ALA A 55 3.53 -7.56 -20.07
CA ALA A 55 3.04 -6.92 -18.85
C ALA A 55 3.25 -5.39 -18.82
N LEU A 56 4.18 -4.87 -19.63
CA LEU A 56 4.51 -3.45 -19.75
C LEU A 56 3.30 -2.53 -19.99
N PRO A 57 2.37 -2.81 -20.93
CA PRO A 57 1.20 -1.96 -21.14
C PRO A 57 0.30 -1.87 -19.89
N GLY A 58 0.11 -2.98 -19.17
CA GLY A 58 -0.62 -2.97 -17.91
C GLY A 58 0.05 -2.09 -16.85
N MET A 59 1.38 -2.21 -16.73
CA MET A 59 2.15 -1.41 -15.77
C MET A 59 2.13 0.08 -16.10
N ALA A 60 2.22 0.42 -17.39
CA ALA A 60 2.14 1.80 -17.85
C ALA A 60 0.79 2.44 -17.48
N ILE A 61 -0.32 1.69 -17.58
CA ILE A 61 -1.64 2.17 -17.16
C ILE A 61 -1.65 2.43 -15.65
N LEU A 62 -1.19 1.47 -14.83
CA LEU A 62 -1.13 1.66 -13.37
C LEU A 62 -0.27 2.86 -12.97
N TYR A 63 0.87 3.07 -13.65
CA TYR A 63 1.75 4.21 -13.43
C TYR A 63 1.05 5.55 -13.74
N VAL A 64 0.40 5.65 -14.91
CA VAL A 64 -0.33 6.87 -15.32
C VAL A 64 -1.47 7.19 -14.35
N VAL A 65 -2.22 6.17 -13.93
CA VAL A 65 -3.32 6.32 -12.97
C VAL A 65 -2.82 6.76 -11.60
N SER A 66 -1.67 6.23 -11.16
CA SER A 66 -1.05 6.64 -9.89
C SER A 66 -0.65 8.12 -9.93
N ILE A 67 -0.06 8.58 -11.03
CA ILE A 67 0.28 10.00 -11.21
C ILE A 67 -0.98 10.86 -11.23
N ALA A 68 -2.01 10.45 -11.97
CA ALA A 68 -3.28 11.17 -12.02
C ALA A 68 -3.91 11.29 -10.63
N GLY A 69 -3.86 10.21 -9.83
CA GLY A 69 -4.34 10.19 -8.45
C GLY A 69 -3.54 11.11 -7.52
N LEU A 70 -2.21 11.14 -7.64
CA LEU A 70 -1.37 12.09 -6.89
C LEU A 70 -1.67 13.54 -7.26
N CYS A 71 -1.82 13.82 -8.55
CA CYS A 71 -2.21 15.16 -9.01
C CYS A 71 -3.57 15.54 -8.42
N LEU A 72 -4.56 14.65 -8.48
CA LEU A 72 -5.90 14.91 -7.96
C LEU A 72 -5.89 15.12 -6.44
N ALA A 73 -5.15 14.31 -5.69
CA ALA A 73 -4.96 14.46 -4.25
C ALA A 73 -4.36 15.82 -3.86
N ARG A 74 -3.50 16.39 -4.72
CA ARG A 74 -2.93 17.72 -4.49
C ARG A 74 -3.90 18.87 -4.78
N PHE A 75 -4.75 18.73 -5.80
CA PHE A 75 -5.69 19.79 -6.19
C PHE A 75 -6.95 19.82 -5.34
N VAL A 76 -7.37 18.68 -4.77
CA VAL A 76 -8.59 18.60 -3.97
C VAL A 76 -8.26 18.76 -2.48
N PRO A 77 -8.78 19.80 -1.78
CA PRO A 77 -8.46 20.10 -0.38
C PRO A 77 -9.24 19.21 0.63
N PHE A 78 -9.55 17.97 0.25
CA PHE A 78 -10.26 17.03 1.12
C PHE A 78 -9.25 16.18 1.90
N TYR A 79 -9.52 15.89 3.18
CA TYR A 79 -8.63 15.14 4.08
C TYR A 79 -8.64 13.62 3.77
N LEU A 80 -8.36 13.25 2.52
CA LEU A 80 -8.20 11.86 2.11
C LEU A 80 -6.73 11.60 1.81
N PRO A 81 -6.16 10.49 2.31
CA PRO A 81 -4.79 10.12 2.00
C PRO A 81 -4.64 9.91 0.49
N SER A 82 -3.45 10.17 -0.04
CA SER A 82 -3.21 10.13 -1.49
C SER A 82 -3.60 8.78 -2.12
N ILE A 83 -3.40 7.69 -1.38
CA ILE A 83 -3.74 6.32 -1.79
C ILE A 83 -5.25 6.14 -2.06
N ALA A 84 -6.12 6.86 -1.35
CA ALA A 84 -7.57 6.78 -1.53
C ALA A 84 -7.98 7.39 -2.87
N TRP A 85 -7.38 8.51 -3.27
CA TRP A 85 -7.62 9.14 -4.58
C TRP A 85 -7.14 8.28 -5.74
N ILE A 86 -5.99 7.63 -5.59
CA ILE A 86 -5.45 6.69 -6.58
C ILE A 86 -6.40 5.50 -6.75
N SER A 87 -6.82 4.89 -5.64
CA SER A 87 -7.76 3.76 -5.66
C SER A 87 -9.10 4.15 -6.27
N LEU A 88 -9.64 5.32 -5.94
CA LEU A 88 -10.88 5.82 -6.51
C LEU A 88 -10.78 5.99 -8.02
N LEU A 89 -9.69 6.58 -8.53
CA LEU A 89 -9.46 6.70 -9.97
C LEU A 89 -9.29 5.35 -10.64
N ALA A 90 -8.54 4.42 -10.03
CA ALA A 90 -8.37 3.08 -10.56
C ALA A 90 -9.71 2.34 -10.71
N ILE A 91 -10.59 2.45 -9.71
CA ILE A 91 -11.96 1.91 -9.77
C ILE A 91 -12.74 2.64 -10.86
N LEU A 92 -12.68 3.97 -10.91
CA LEU A 92 -13.39 4.78 -11.88
C LEU A 92 -12.99 4.51 -13.33
N ILE A 93 -11.84 3.91 -13.64
CA ILE A 93 -11.48 3.53 -15.02
C ILE A 93 -11.74 2.05 -15.34
N THR A 94 -12.00 1.23 -14.32
CA THR A 94 -12.22 -0.22 -14.44
C THR A 94 -13.68 -0.63 -14.31
N ILE A 95 -14.57 0.30 -13.91
CA ILE A 95 -16.02 0.07 -13.88
C ILE A 95 -16.54 -0.35 -15.27
N PRO A 96 -17.41 -1.37 -15.39
CA PRO A 96 -18.06 -1.70 -16.65
C PRO A 96 -19.02 -0.56 -17.07
N GLY A 97 -18.88 -0.04 -18.29
CA GLY A 97 -19.75 1.01 -18.85
C GLY A 97 -19.04 2.30 -19.29
N ILE A 98 -17.75 2.42 -19.03
CA ILE A 98 -16.89 3.54 -19.44
C ILE A 98 -16.06 3.13 -20.66
N PRO A 99 -15.93 4.00 -21.67
CA PRO A 99 -15.22 3.68 -22.90
C PRO A 99 -13.75 3.40 -22.57
N GLY A 100 -13.28 2.19 -22.89
CA GLY A 100 -11.91 1.74 -22.68
C GLY A 100 -11.66 0.89 -21.43
N ALA A 101 -12.67 0.67 -20.57
CA ALA A 101 -12.51 -0.15 -19.36
C ALA A 101 -12.09 -1.60 -19.68
N ASP A 102 -12.74 -2.26 -20.63
CA ASP A 102 -12.41 -3.65 -21.01
C ASP A 102 -10.97 -3.78 -21.51
N TRP A 103 -10.49 -2.79 -22.26
CA TRP A 103 -9.12 -2.76 -22.73
C TRP A 103 -8.13 -2.57 -21.58
N VAL A 104 -8.42 -1.66 -20.64
CA VAL A 104 -7.60 -1.44 -19.44
C VAL A 104 -7.51 -2.72 -18.61
N VAL A 105 -8.66 -3.32 -18.31
CA VAL A 105 -8.74 -4.55 -17.50
C VAL A 105 -7.95 -5.68 -18.15
N ALA A 106 -8.12 -5.90 -19.46
CA ALA A 106 -7.40 -6.95 -20.20
C ALA A 106 -5.86 -6.75 -20.20
N LYS A 107 -5.38 -5.50 -20.16
CA LYS A 107 -3.93 -5.22 -20.08
C LYS A 107 -3.38 -5.36 -18.66
N VAL A 108 -4.18 -5.03 -17.65
CA VAL A 108 -3.79 -5.16 -16.24
C VAL A 108 -3.86 -6.63 -15.78
N GLU A 109 -4.66 -7.48 -16.43
CA GLU A 109 -4.75 -8.91 -16.13
C GLU A 109 -3.42 -9.67 -16.32
N ALA A 110 -2.52 -9.18 -17.17
CA ALA A 110 -1.17 -9.71 -17.31
C ALA A 110 -0.26 -9.46 -16.08
N LEU A 111 -0.72 -8.65 -15.12
CA LEU A 111 -0.02 -8.35 -13.87
C LEU A 111 -0.64 -9.10 -12.70
N ASN A 112 0.22 -9.71 -11.90
CA ASN A 112 -0.18 -10.31 -10.64
C ASN A 112 0.03 -9.33 -9.49
N PHE A 113 -1.06 -8.81 -8.91
CA PHE A 113 -1.02 -7.86 -7.81
C PHE A 113 -0.30 -8.38 -6.55
N LEU A 114 -0.33 -9.69 -6.29
CA LEU A 114 0.42 -10.28 -5.17
C LEU A 114 1.94 -10.22 -5.41
N ALA A 115 2.37 -10.42 -6.65
CA ALA A 115 3.77 -10.25 -7.04
C ALA A 115 4.22 -8.81 -6.85
N LEU A 116 3.38 -7.83 -7.20
CA LEU A 116 3.66 -6.40 -7.01
C LEU A 116 3.74 -5.99 -5.53
N ALA A 117 2.99 -6.65 -4.64
CA ALA A 117 3.02 -6.37 -3.21
C ALA A 117 4.33 -6.84 -2.54
N THR A 118 5.00 -7.84 -3.11
CA THR A 118 6.21 -8.46 -2.55
C THR A 118 7.36 -7.47 -2.32
N PRO A 119 7.80 -6.67 -3.31
CA PRO A 119 8.87 -5.68 -3.09
C PRO A 119 8.48 -4.57 -2.10
N ALA A 120 7.20 -4.18 -2.05
CA ALA A 120 6.72 -3.20 -1.07
C ALA A 120 6.80 -3.75 0.35
N LEU A 121 6.37 -4.99 0.57
CA LEU A 121 6.48 -5.66 1.87
C LEU A 121 7.93 -5.92 2.28
N ALA A 122 8.78 -6.30 1.32
CA ALA A 122 10.22 -6.48 1.55
C ALA A 122 10.88 -5.16 1.97
N TYR A 123 10.60 -4.06 1.26
CA TYR A 123 11.07 -2.73 1.64
C TYR A 123 10.53 -2.30 3.00
N GLY A 124 9.23 -2.53 3.28
CA GLY A 124 8.64 -2.24 4.58
C GLY A 124 9.31 -3.00 5.73
N GLY A 125 9.69 -4.27 5.51
CA GLY A 125 10.45 -5.06 6.47
C GLY A 125 11.90 -4.60 6.63
N LEU A 126 12.56 -4.20 5.54
CA LEU A 126 13.93 -3.67 5.57
C LEU A 126 14.02 -2.25 6.15
N ALA A 127 12.94 -1.47 6.06
CA ALA A 127 12.86 -0.09 6.55
C ALA A 127 12.61 0.01 8.07
N LEU A 128 12.44 -1.11 8.78
CA LEU A 128 12.29 -1.12 10.23
C LEU A 128 13.58 -0.63 10.90
N THR A 129 13.47 0.34 11.82
CA THR A 129 14.61 0.90 12.55
C THR A 129 14.82 0.18 13.89
N LYS A 130 15.95 0.49 14.56
CA LYS A 130 16.26 -0.07 15.89
C LYS A 130 15.12 0.17 16.90
N GLY A 131 14.40 1.28 16.79
CA GLY A 131 13.27 1.60 17.66
C GLY A 131 12.11 0.61 17.50
N GLU A 132 11.71 0.31 16.27
CA GLU A 132 10.66 -0.67 16.00
C GLU A 132 11.07 -2.08 16.44
N PHE A 133 12.34 -2.46 16.26
CA PHE A 133 12.88 -3.74 16.77
C PHE A 133 12.87 -3.82 18.30
N ASP A 134 13.19 -2.73 19.01
CA ASP A 134 13.14 -2.70 20.47
C ASP A 134 11.70 -2.80 21.00
N ILE A 135 10.74 -2.15 20.33
CA ILE A 135 9.30 -2.28 20.63
C ILE A 135 8.85 -3.72 20.38
N ALA A 136 9.23 -4.32 19.25
CA ALA A 136 8.94 -5.71 18.93
C ALA A 136 9.56 -6.67 19.95
N ARG A 137 10.75 -6.38 20.49
CA ARG A 137 11.37 -7.21 21.52
C ARG A 137 10.65 -7.11 22.87
N LYS A 138 10.25 -5.90 23.29
CA LYS A 138 9.60 -5.66 24.59
C LYS A 138 8.13 -6.07 24.59
N SER A 139 7.43 -5.87 23.48
CA SER A 139 5.96 -6.04 23.36
C SER A 139 5.54 -7.04 22.27
N GLY A 140 6.47 -7.80 21.69
CA GLY A 140 6.20 -8.68 20.54
C GLY A 140 5.07 -9.66 20.75
N TRP A 141 4.97 -10.26 21.94
CA TRP A 141 3.87 -11.19 22.25
C TRP A 141 2.49 -10.54 22.13
N LYS A 142 2.36 -9.27 22.55
CA LYS A 142 1.10 -8.52 22.40
C LYS A 142 0.81 -8.19 20.94
N ILE A 143 1.85 -7.83 20.18
CA ILE A 143 1.74 -7.51 18.74
C ILE A 143 1.28 -8.74 17.96
N VAL A 144 1.82 -9.93 18.25
CA VAL A 144 1.43 -11.19 17.59
C VAL A 144 -0.06 -11.51 17.84
N ILE A 145 -0.52 -11.37 19.09
CA ILE A 145 -1.93 -11.60 19.42
C ILE A 145 -2.83 -10.62 18.66
N VAL A 146 -2.48 -9.32 18.64
CA VAL A 146 -3.24 -8.31 17.90
C VAL A 146 -3.25 -8.62 16.40
N ALA A 147 -2.12 -9.03 15.82
CA ALA A 147 -2.03 -9.40 14.41
C ALA A 147 -2.93 -10.60 14.06
N ILE A 148 -2.95 -11.64 14.91
CA ILE A 148 -3.85 -12.79 14.75
C ILE A 148 -5.30 -12.35 14.85
N CYS A 149 -5.66 -11.53 15.86
CA CYS A 149 -7.01 -11.02 16.02
C CYS A 149 -7.46 -10.17 14.82
N VAL A 150 -6.59 -9.31 14.27
CA VAL A 150 -6.89 -8.50 13.09
C VAL A 150 -7.07 -9.39 11.86
N MET A 151 -6.15 -10.33 11.60
CA MET A 151 -6.23 -11.23 10.45
C MET A 151 -7.49 -12.11 10.50
N LEU A 152 -7.78 -12.70 11.66
CA LEU A 152 -9.02 -13.46 11.87
C LEU A 152 -10.25 -12.58 11.74
N GLY A 153 -10.23 -11.37 12.31
CA GLY A 153 -11.35 -10.43 12.23
C GLY A 153 -11.68 -10.01 10.81
N THR A 154 -10.69 -9.65 9.99
CA THR A 154 -10.89 -9.28 8.58
C THR A 154 -11.40 -10.47 7.77
N TYR A 155 -10.86 -11.67 7.99
CA TYR A 155 -11.29 -12.88 7.27
C TYR A 155 -12.73 -13.28 7.66
N LEU A 156 -13.02 -13.43 8.97
CA LEU A 156 -14.37 -13.78 9.45
C LEU A 156 -15.39 -12.71 9.05
N GLY A 157 -15.04 -11.43 9.18
CA GLY A 157 -15.92 -10.33 8.76
C GLY A 157 -16.31 -10.44 7.29
N SER A 158 -15.32 -10.68 6.41
CA SER A 158 -15.55 -10.88 4.98
C SER A 158 -16.40 -12.12 4.70
N ALA A 159 -16.13 -13.24 5.40
CA ALA A 159 -16.89 -14.48 5.25
C ALA A 159 -18.35 -14.34 5.70
N ILE A 160 -18.62 -13.64 6.80
CA ILE A 160 -19.98 -13.38 7.29
C ILE A 160 -20.77 -12.53 6.30
N VAL A 161 -20.16 -11.46 5.76
CA VAL A 161 -20.80 -10.62 4.74
C VAL A 161 -21.11 -11.42 3.47
N ALA A 162 -20.18 -12.26 3.02
CA ALA A 162 -20.40 -13.14 1.87
C ALA A 162 -21.53 -14.14 2.11
N GLU A 163 -21.59 -14.75 3.30
CA GLU A 163 -22.65 -15.68 3.71
C GLU A 163 -24.03 -15.00 3.73
N ILE A 164 -24.11 -13.78 4.29
CA ILE A 164 -25.35 -12.99 4.30
C ILE A 164 -25.77 -12.67 2.87
N ALA A 165 -24.86 -12.21 2.01
CA ALA A 165 -25.15 -11.88 0.63
C ALA A 165 -25.62 -13.10 -0.18
N LEU A 166 -25.01 -14.28 0.03
CA LEU A 166 -25.40 -15.54 -0.59
C LEU A 166 -26.80 -15.98 -0.16
N ARG A 167 -27.15 -15.88 1.13
CA ARG A 167 -28.50 -16.22 1.64
C ARG A 167 -29.60 -15.29 1.16
N ILE A 168 -29.25 -14.07 0.73
CA ILE A 168 -30.21 -13.10 0.19
C ILE A 168 -30.35 -13.27 -1.33
N SER A 169 -29.27 -13.66 -2.02
CA SER A 169 -29.23 -13.75 -3.49
C SER A 169 -29.52 -15.16 -4.06
N GLY A 170 -29.50 -16.19 -3.22
CA GLY A 170 -29.92 -17.57 -3.52
C GLY A 170 -31.17 -17.94 -2.75
#